data_AF-A0AAJ6UY87-F1
#
_entry.id   AF-A0AAJ6UY87-F1
#
_cell.length_a   1.000
_cell.length_b   1.000
_cell.length_c   1.000
_cell.angle_alpha   90.00
_cell.angle_beta   90.00
_cell.angle_gamma   90.00
#
_symmetry.space_group_name_H-M   'P 1'
#
loop_
_entity.id
_entity.type
_entity.pdbx_description
1 polymer ?
#
loop_
_entity_poly.entity_id
_entity_poly.type
_entity_poly.pdbx_seq_one_letter_code
_entity_poly.pdbx_strand_id
1 'polypeptide(L)'
;MAVRALEAELLAVREALKLAWDKGLKRVIVESDSESVVNRIRNQLTRQPKNQIEAVILECQSYVSREWNCFLQHTHREGNFAADALTKIIISESFDLHVFNHPPKSLSLILLADKIGMAVPRHGALDRNQIGHLKVLKRELLARNLHWY
;
A
#
# COMPACT_ATOMS: atom_id res chain seq x y z
N MET A 1 -7.53 21.88 0.84
CA MET A 1 -7.81 20.46 0.50
C MET A 1 -6.54 19.62 0.33
N ALA A 2 -5.43 20.12 -0.25
CA ALA A 2 -4.21 19.33 -0.48
C ALA A 2 -3.43 18.88 0.79
N VAL A 3 -3.50 19.65 1.88
CA VAL A 3 -2.78 19.33 3.13
C VAL A 3 -3.26 18.03 3.77
N ARG A 4 -4.58 17.76 3.73
CA ARG A 4 -5.18 16.55 4.31
C ARG A 4 -4.78 15.26 3.58
N ALA A 5 -4.57 15.34 2.27
CA ALA A 5 -4.13 14.18 1.48
C ALA A 5 -2.69 13.80 1.84
N LEU A 6 -1.80 14.77 1.94
CA LEU A 6 -0.41 14.53 2.36
C LEU A 6 -0.33 13.93 3.77
N GLU A 7 -1.11 14.48 4.70
CA GLU A 7 -1.18 13.98 6.08
C GLU A 7 -1.68 12.54 6.13
N ALA A 8 -2.76 12.22 5.41
CA ALA A 8 -3.32 10.87 5.35
C ALA A 8 -2.31 9.86 4.77
N GLU A 9 -1.65 10.19 3.66
CA GLU A 9 -0.61 9.35 3.05
C GLU A 9 0.57 9.12 4.00
N LEU A 10 1.01 10.18 4.68
CA LEU A 10 2.12 10.08 5.63
C LEU A 10 1.76 9.18 6.83
N LEU A 11 0.54 9.32 7.36
CA LEU A 11 0.04 8.46 8.43
C LEU A 11 -0.10 7.00 7.97
N ALA A 12 -0.57 6.76 6.75
CA ALA A 12 -0.66 5.41 6.18
C ALA A 12 0.73 4.76 6.08
N VAL A 13 1.75 5.49 5.62
CA VAL A 13 3.14 5.00 5.60
C VAL A 13 3.67 4.71 7.00
N ARG A 14 3.38 5.58 7.99
CA ARG A 14 3.75 5.33 9.39
C ARG A 14 3.17 4.01 9.90
N GLU A 15 1.86 3.80 9.72
CA GLU A 15 1.20 2.58 10.18
C GLU A 15 1.72 1.33 9.47
N ALA A 16 2.00 1.42 8.16
CA ALA A 16 2.59 0.32 7.41
C ALA A 16 3.99 -0.05 7.93
N LEU A 17 4.85 0.93 8.19
CA LEU A 17 6.19 0.73 8.74
C LEU A 17 6.14 0.10 10.14
N LYS A 18 5.28 0.65 11.02
CA LYS A 18 5.07 0.13 12.37
C LYS A 18 4.56 -1.30 12.34
N LEU A 19 3.52 -1.58 11.57
CA LEU A 19 2.95 -2.93 11.44
C LEU A 19 3.99 -3.94 10.93
N ALA A 20 4.76 -3.58 9.91
CA ALA A 20 5.78 -4.44 9.35
C ALA A 20 6.89 -4.76 10.37
N TRP A 21 7.31 -3.76 11.15
CA TRP A 21 8.25 -3.94 12.25
C TRP A 21 7.69 -4.84 13.35
N ASP A 22 6.45 -4.57 13.81
CA ASP A 22 5.79 -5.31 14.88
C ASP A 22 5.54 -6.78 14.49
N LYS A 23 5.34 -7.06 13.19
CA LYS A 23 5.30 -8.42 12.65
C LYS A 23 6.67 -9.11 12.56
N GLY A 24 7.76 -8.43 12.93
CA GLY A 24 9.12 -8.97 12.92
C GLY A 24 9.69 -9.18 11.52
N LEU A 25 9.14 -8.53 10.49
CA LEU A 25 9.66 -8.63 9.12
C LEU A 25 11.09 -8.09 9.07
N LYS A 26 11.93 -8.69 8.22
CA LYS A 26 13.35 -8.32 8.11
C LYS A 26 13.75 -7.69 6.79
N ARG A 27 12.93 -7.90 5.74
CA ARG A 27 13.14 -7.36 4.39
C ARG A 27 11.81 -6.80 3.91
N VAL A 28 11.72 -5.48 3.80
CA VAL A 28 10.47 -4.78 3.52
C VAL A 28 10.72 -3.71 2.47
N ILE A 29 9.85 -3.66 1.47
CA ILE A 29 9.73 -2.54 0.56
C ILE A 29 8.37 -1.91 0.85
N VAL A 30 8.37 -0.65 1.23
CA VAL A 30 7.17 0.17 1.36
C VAL A 30 7.05 1.01 0.10
N GLU A 31 5.91 0.89 -0.57
CA GLU A 31 5.61 1.63 -1.79
C GLU A 31 4.52 2.67 -1.51
N SER A 32 4.69 3.87 -2.07
CA SER A 32 3.68 4.93 -2.04
C SER A 32 3.62 5.61 -3.39
N ASP A 33 2.42 5.97 -3.84
CA ASP A 33 2.20 6.80 -5.04
C ASP A 33 2.38 8.30 -4.79
N SER A 34 2.72 8.68 -3.55
CA SER A 34 3.04 10.07 -3.19
C SER A 34 4.54 10.29 -3.15
N GLU A 35 5.11 10.72 -4.27
CA GLU A 35 6.53 11.10 -4.37
C GLU A 35 6.93 12.12 -3.29
N SER A 36 6.00 13.03 -2.95
CA SER A 36 6.22 14.03 -1.89
C SER A 36 6.42 13.42 -0.50
N VAL A 37 5.69 12.35 -0.15
CA VAL A 37 5.85 11.62 1.12
C VAL A 37 7.16 10.86 1.12
N VAL A 38 7.46 10.15 0.04
CA VAL A 38 8.71 9.39 -0.13
C VAL A 38 9.92 10.31 0.04
N ASN A 39 9.92 11.46 -0.64
CA ASN A 39 11.02 12.42 -0.55
C ASN A 39 11.15 13.02 0.84
N ARG A 40 10.04 13.36 1.52
CA ARG A 40 10.07 13.91 2.88
C ARG A 40 10.62 12.92 3.91
N ILE A 41 10.26 11.64 3.80
CA ILE A 41 10.79 10.62 4.72
C ILE A 41 12.25 10.32 4.41
N ARG A 42 12.64 10.18 3.13
CA ARG A 42 14.04 9.86 2.78
C ARG A 42 15.00 11.02 3.06
N ASN A 43 14.54 12.26 2.91
CA ASN A 43 15.36 13.43 3.15
C ASN A 43 15.40 13.74 4.66
N GLN A 44 16.48 13.35 5.33
CA GLN A 44 16.73 13.52 6.78
C GLN A 44 17.00 14.99 7.18
N LEU A 45 16.33 15.94 6.56
CA LEU A 45 16.52 17.38 6.79
C LEU A 45 15.90 17.84 8.11
N THR A 46 14.84 17.18 8.55
CA THR A 46 14.19 17.44 9.83
C THR A 46 14.96 16.75 10.95
N ARG A 47 15.50 17.52 11.91
CA ARG A 47 16.17 16.98 13.11
C ARG A 47 15.38 17.21 14.40
N GLN A 48 14.53 18.25 14.40
CA GLN A 48 13.66 18.59 15.52
C GLN A 48 12.28 18.93 14.95
N PRO A 49 11.20 18.29 15.41
CA PRO A 49 9.87 18.51 14.86
C PRO A 49 9.31 19.84 15.37
N LYS A 50 8.88 20.70 14.46
CA LYS A 50 8.19 21.98 14.75
C LYS A 50 6.68 21.84 14.75
N ASN A 51 6.15 20.77 14.18
CA ASN A 51 4.73 20.47 14.07
C ASN A 51 4.48 18.95 14.05
N GLN A 52 3.21 18.56 14.10
CA GLN A 52 2.81 17.15 14.14
C GLN A 52 3.23 16.37 12.88
N ILE A 53 3.19 17.00 11.70
CA ILE A 53 3.61 16.36 10.43
C ILE A 53 5.10 16.01 10.48
N GLU A 54 5.93 16.94 10.93
CA GLU A 54 7.37 16.71 11.10
C GLU A 54 7.68 15.64 12.14
N ALA A 55 6.86 15.54 13.20
CA ALA A 55 6.98 14.45 14.17
C ALA A 55 6.71 13.07 13.54
N VAL A 56 5.68 12.97 12.69
CA VAL A 56 5.39 11.72 11.95
C VAL A 56 6.48 11.40 10.93
N ILE A 57 7.04 12.40 10.24
CA ILE A 57 8.19 12.19 9.33
C ILE A 57 9.38 11.61 10.08
N LEU A 58 9.73 12.18 11.24
CA LEU A 58 10.81 11.68 12.09
C LEU A 58 10.55 10.26 12.58
N GLU A 59 9.30 9.95 12.94
CA GLU A 59 8.92 8.60 13.34
C GLU A 59 9.12 7.60 12.19
N CYS A 60 8.63 7.92 10.98
CA CYS A 60 8.86 7.10 9.78
C CYS A 60 10.36 6.90 9.50
N GLN A 61 11.15 7.98 9.59
CA GLN A 61 12.61 7.91 9.44
C GLN A 61 13.24 6.98 10.47
N SER A 62 12.78 7.04 11.72
CA SER A 62 13.25 6.15 12.78
C SER A 62 12.97 4.69 12.49
N TYR A 63 11.81 4.36 11.87
CA TYR A 63 11.52 2.98 11.44
C TYR A 63 12.43 2.56 10.31
N VAL A 64 12.58 3.38 9.27
CA VAL A 64 13.41 3.04 8.10
C VAL A 64 14.88 2.81 8.50
N SER A 65 15.38 3.49 9.55
CA SER A 65 16.76 3.35 10.03
C SER A 65 16.98 2.26 11.09
N ARG A 66 15.95 1.48 11.48
CA ARG A 66 16.11 0.36 12.42
C ARG A 66 16.99 -0.74 11.84
N GLU A 67 17.31 -1.72 12.70
CA GLU A 67 18.06 -2.92 12.33
C GLU A 67 17.20 -3.93 11.54
N TRP A 68 16.85 -3.55 10.31
CA TRP A 68 16.16 -4.38 9.30
C TRP A 68 16.42 -3.80 7.90
N ASN A 69 16.17 -4.60 6.87
CA ASN A 69 16.34 -4.17 5.48
C ASN A 69 15.03 -3.55 4.97
N CYS A 70 14.83 -2.25 5.23
CA CYS A 70 13.62 -1.52 4.85
C CYS A 70 13.91 -0.44 3.80
N PHE A 71 13.18 -0.47 2.69
CA PHE A 71 13.26 0.54 1.64
C PHE A 71 11.90 1.20 1.41
N LEU A 72 11.88 2.53 1.42
CA LEU A 72 10.72 3.31 0.99
C LEU A 72 10.95 3.79 -0.44
N GLN A 73 10.02 3.48 -1.36
CA GLN A 73 10.10 3.89 -2.76
C GLN A 73 8.79 4.46 -3.29
N HIS A 74 8.93 5.30 -4.31
CA HIS A 74 7.79 5.78 -5.08
C HIS A 74 7.37 4.71 -6.08
N THR A 75 6.08 4.43 -6.16
CA THR A 75 5.48 3.59 -7.19
C THR A 75 4.49 4.41 -8.01
N HIS A 76 4.25 4.02 -9.25
CA HIS A 76 3.20 4.66 -10.03
C HIS A 76 1.83 4.30 -9.45
N ARG A 77 0.84 5.19 -9.58
CA ARG A 77 -0.54 4.96 -9.09
C ARG A 77 -1.13 3.64 -9.59
N GLU A 78 -0.81 3.29 -10.83
CA GLU A 78 -1.23 2.02 -11.44
C GLU A 78 -0.73 0.79 -10.65
N GLY A 79 0.45 0.88 -10.02
CA GLY A 79 1.00 -0.16 -9.14
C GLY A 79 0.43 -0.12 -7.71
N ASN A 80 -0.15 0.99 -7.28
CA ASN A 80 -0.75 1.13 -5.94
C ASN A 80 -2.26 0.78 -5.90
N PHE A 81 -2.76 0.10 -6.95
CA PHE A 81 -4.20 -0.11 -7.13
C PHE A 81 -4.85 -0.94 -6.00
N ALA A 82 -4.12 -1.90 -5.44
CA ALA A 82 -4.61 -2.70 -4.31
C ALA A 82 -4.81 -1.86 -3.04
N ALA A 83 -3.91 -0.92 -2.75
CA ALA A 83 -4.03 -0.05 -1.59
C ALA A 83 -5.18 0.95 -1.77
N ASP A 84 -5.34 1.54 -2.95
CA ASP A 84 -6.49 2.42 -3.26
C ASP A 84 -7.83 1.67 -3.14
N ALA A 85 -7.89 0.43 -3.62
CA ALA A 85 -9.07 -0.42 -3.49
C ALA A 85 -9.38 -0.76 -2.01
N LEU A 86 -8.36 -0.99 -1.17
CA LEU A 86 -8.52 -1.19 0.27
C LEU A 86 -9.10 0.04 0.96
N THR A 87 -8.57 1.22 0.64
CA THR A 87 -9.08 2.49 1.19
C THR A 87 -10.57 2.68 0.86
N LYS A 88 -10.99 2.36 -0.36
CA LYS A 88 -12.42 2.43 -0.78
C LYS A 88 -13.33 1.44 -0.04
N ILE A 89 -12.81 0.31 0.41
CA ILE A 89 -13.56 -0.66 1.22
C ILE A 89 -13.74 -0.11 2.65
N ILE A 90 -12.66 0.45 3.23
CA ILE A 90 -12.62 0.89 4.63
C ILE A 90 -13.36 2.22 4.87
N ILE A 91 -13.50 3.10 3.88
CA ILE A 91 -14.25 4.37 4.02
C ILE A 91 -15.72 4.15 4.48
N SER A 92 -16.25 2.93 4.39
CA SER A 92 -17.58 2.57 4.91
C SER A 92 -17.62 2.12 6.39
N GLU A 93 -16.48 1.83 7.03
CA GLU A 93 -16.38 1.14 8.33
C GLU A 93 -15.25 1.72 9.21
N SER A 94 -15.56 2.78 9.98
CA SER A 94 -14.70 3.38 11.04
C SER A 94 -13.38 4.06 10.62
N PHE A 95 -12.84 4.92 11.51
CA PHE A 95 -11.57 5.64 11.32
C PHE A 95 -10.36 4.94 11.95
N ASP A 96 -10.52 3.72 12.46
CA ASP A 96 -9.46 2.98 13.16
C ASP A 96 -8.56 2.19 12.19
N LEU A 97 -7.33 1.91 12.61
CA LEU A 97 -6.42 1.05 11.85
C LEU A 97 -7.01 -0.37 11.75
N HIS A 98 -7.34 -0.79 10.53
CA HIS A 98 -7.77 -2.15 10.25
C HIS A 98 -6.65 -2.97 9.59
N VAL A 99 -6.26 -4.07 10.22
CA VAL A 99 -5.24 -4.99 9.70
C VAL A 99 -5.90 -6.25 9.14
N PHE A 100 -5.88 -6.39 7.81
CA PHE A 100 -6.30 -7.62 7.14
C PHE A 100 -5.19 -8.68 7.23
N ASN A 101 -5.44 -9.78 7.95
CA ASN A 101 -4.52 -10.93 8.00
C ASN A 101 -4.46 -11.70 6.68
N HIS A 102 -5.56 -11.66 5.91
CA HIS A 102 -5.66 -12.19 4.56
C HIS A 102 -6.34 -11.15 3.67
N PRO A 103 -5.95 -11.05 2.39
CA PRO A 103 -6.55 -10.09 1.48
C PRO A 103 -8.07 -10.33 1.34
N PRO A 104 -8.91 -9.29 1.42
CA PRO A 104 -10.34 -9.40 1.16
C PRO A 104 -10.64 -10.06 -0.19
N LYS A 105 -11.72 -10.85 -0.27
CA LYS A 105 -12.14 -11.51 -1.53
C LYS A 105 -12.34 -10.53 -2.68
N SER A 106 -12.77 -9.30 -2.37
CA SER A 106 -12.92 -8.20 -3.31
C SER A 106 -11.62 -7.82 -4.03
N LEU A 107 -10.46 -7.96 -3.37
CA LEU A 107 -9.15 -7.70 -3.99
C LEU A 107 -8.64 -8.85 -4.86
N SER A 108 -9.27 -10.02 -4.83
CA SER A 108 -8.67 -11.21 -5.46
C SER A 108 -8.41 -11.09 -6.96
N LEU A 109 -9.23 -10.33 -7.69
CA LEU A 109 -8.99 -10.07 -9.12
C LEU A 109 -7.90 -9.02 -9.33
N ILE A 110 -7.80 -8.03 -8.42
CA ILE A 110 -6.78 -6.98 -8.44
C ILE A 110 -5.40 -7.59 -8.21
N LEU A 111 -5.27 -8.44 -7.19
CA LEU A 111 -4.03 -9.14 -6.89
C LEU A 111 -3.63 -10.11 -8.01
N LEU A 112 -4.60 -10.74 -8.67
CA LEU A 112 -4.31 -11.59 -9.82
C LEU A 112 -3.82 -10.77 -11.02
N ALA A 113 -4.43 -9.61 -11.28
CA ALA A 113 -4.01 -8.70 -12.34
C ALA A 113 -2.57 -8.21 -12.11
N ASP A 114 -2.26 -7.78 -10.88
CA ASP A 114 -0.92 -7.36 -10.48
C ASP A 114 0.11 -8.49 -10.66
N LYS A 115 -0.19 -9.69 -10.17
CA LYS A 115 0.67 -10.87 -10.28
C LYS A 115 1.05 -11.23 -11.72
N ILE A 116 0.15 -11.02 -12.67
CA ILE A 116 0.41 -11.33 -14.09
C ILE A 116 0.92 -10.12 -14.88
N GLY A 117 1.18 -8.98 -14.22
CA GLY A 117 1.62 -7.75 -14.86
C GLY A 117 0.57 -7.14 -15.80
N MET A 118 -0.72 -7.36 -15.53
CA MET A 118 -1.80 -6.76 -16.32
C MET A 118 -1.85 -5.25 -16.04
N ALA A 119 -1.76 -4.44 -17.09
CA ALA A 119 -1.91 -2.99 -16.98
C ALA A 119 -3.33 -2.63 -16.52
N VAL A 120 -3.43 -1.84 -15.45
CA VAL A 120 -4.70 -1.32 -14.92
C VAL A 120 -4.81 0.19 -15.24
N PRO A 121 -5.97 0.69 -15.69
CA PRO A 121 -6.12 2.11 -16.04
C PRO A 121 -5.96 3.05 -14.83
N ARG A 122 -5.38 4.24 -15.07
CA ARG A 122 -5.09 5.31 -14.09
C ARG A 122 -6.22 5.71 -13.14
N HIS A 123 -7.48 5.52 -13.51
CA HIS A 123 -8.65 5.96 -12.75
C HIS A 123 -9.69 4.86 -12.56
N GLY A 124 -9.40 3.63 -12.99
CA GLY A 124 -10.44 2.69 -13.37
C GLY A 124 -10.29 1.36 -12.67
N ALA A 125 -11.38 0.94 -12.03
CA ALA A 125 -11.64 -0.47 -11.81
C ALA A 125 -11.35 -1.28 -13.06
N LEU A 126 -10.94 -2.54 -12.88
CA LEU A 126 -10.83 -3.52 -13.95
C LEU A 126 -12.08 -3.44 -14.84
N ASP A 127 -11.88 -3.30 -16.16
CA ASP A 127 -13.00 -3.23 -17.08
C ASP A 127 -13.71 -4.59 -17.22
N ARG A 128 -14.87 -4.64 -17.88
CA ARG A 128 -15.66 -5.87 -18.01
C ARG A 128 -14.89 -7.00 -18.70
N ASN A 129 -14.05 -6.70 -19.68
CA ASN A 129 -13.26 -7.68 -20.42
C ASN A 129 -12.12 -8.20 -19.55
N GLN A 130 -11.40 -7.31 -18.87
CA GLN A 130 -10.37 -7.66 -17.90
C GLN A 130 -10.93 -8.53 -16.77
N ILE A 131 -12.07 -8.15 -16.19
CA ILE A 131 -12.78 -8.95 -15.18
C ILE A 131 -13.15 -10.33 -15.73
N GLY A 132 -13.67 -10.39 -16.96
CA GLY A 132 -14.03 -11.65 -17.63
C GLY A 132 -12.82 -12.58 -17.75
N HIS A 133 -11.72 -12.08 -18.29
CA HIS A 133 -10.47 -12.82 -18.45
C HIS A 133 -9.93 -13.29 -17.08
N LEU A 134 -9.82 -12.40 -16.10
CA LEU A 134 -9.31 -12.74 -14.77
C LEU A 134 -10.20 -13.77 -14.04
N LYS A 135 -11.52 -13.75 -14.25
CA LYS A 135 -12.42 -14.78 -13.70
C LYS A 135 -12.18 -16.15 -14.29
N VAL A 136 -11.94 -16.24 -15.61
CA VAL A 136 -11.60 -17.50 -16.29
C VAL A 136 -10.26 -18.02 -15.77
N LEU A 137 -9.22 -17.18 -15.79
CA LEU A 137 -7.89 -17.55 -15.30
C LEU A 137 -7.93 -18.01 -13.83
N LYS A 138 -8.65 -17.29 -12.96
CA LYS A 138 -8.80 -17.66 -11.56
C LYS A 138 -9.45 -19.04 -11.41
N ARG A 139 -10.47 -19.36 -12.20
CA ARG A 139 -11.12 -20.69 -12.19
C ARG A 139 -10.16 -21.79 -12.64
N GLU A 140 -9.37 -21.53 -13.68
CA GLU A 140 -8.36 -22.48 -14.17
C GLU A 140 -7.26 -22.74 -13.12
N LEU A 141 -6.77 -21.70 -12.46
CA LEU A 141 -5.79 -21.82 -11.39
C LEU A 141 -6.35 -22.60 -10.20
N LEU A 142 -7.61 -22.36 -9.82
CA LEU A 142 -8.28 -23.12 -8.76
C LEU A 142 -8.43 -24.60 -9.14
N ALA A 143 -8.87 -24.90 -10.36
CA ALA A 143 -9.02 -26.27 -10.86
C ALA A 143 -7.70 -27.04 -10.90
N ARG A 144 -6.58 -26.34 -11.06
CA ARG A 144 -5.22 -26.91 -11.07
C ARG A 144 -4.57 -26.97 -9.68
N ASN A 145 -5.26 -26.60 -8.60
CA ASN A 145 -4.68 -26.42 -7.26
C ASN A 145 -3.46 -25.47 -7.24
N LEU A 146 -3.41 -24.51 -8.16
CA LEU A 146 -2.36 -23.48 -8.23
C LEU A 146 -2.81 -22.17 -7.56
N HIS A 147 -3.78 -22.26 -6.64
CA HIS A 147 -4.31 -21.12 -5.91
C HIS A 147 -3.48 -20.84 -4.65
N TRP A 148 -3.45 -19.58 -4.23
CA TRP A 148 -2.66 -19.13 -3.09
C TRP A 148 -3.61 -18.41 -2.12
N TYR A 149 -3.73 -18.94 -0.91
CA TYR A 149 -4.32 -18.32 0.28
C TYR A 149 -3.43 -18.59 1.49
#